data_AF-A0AAV4UUD8-F1
#
_entry.id   AF-A0AAV4UUD8-F1
#
_cell.length_a   1.000
_cell.length_b   1.000
_cell.length_c   1.000
_cell.angle_alpha   90.00
_cell.angle_beta   90.00
_cell.angle_gamma   90.00
#
_symmetry.space_group_name_H-M   'P 1'
#
loop_
_entity.id
_entity.type
_entity.pdbx_description
1 polymer ?
#
loop_
_entity_poly.entity_id
_entity_poly.type
_entity_poly.pdbx_seq_one_letter_code
_entity_poly.pdbx_strand_id
1 'polypeptide(L)'
;MGCSGLDAAVEISHVAKQQFHHKLYPVIPKYHFLARDPVTNDHIHSLLHSGVVIQKPDIERFTEDGVIFKGASEVTKADAVIMATGYTWGFLFLEDNIVVHEEDMFNLYKCMFSIHLKHATLAVIAFILPFGPLFMIAELQCRWVAQVFSGKCKLPSQLKMAKEVEKRYRYNSSRYSPSEKMWITYNIAMN
;
A
#
# COMPACT_ATOMS: atom_id res chain seq x y z
N MET A 1 -0.29 25.80 -16.84
CA MET A 1 0.07 24.44 -17.32
C MET A 1 0.62 23.72 -16.11
N GLY A 2 -0.24 23.06 -15.35
CA GLY A 2 0.15 22.40 -14.10
C GLY A 2 0.63 20.99 -14.42
N CYS A 3 1.86 20.64 -14.02
CA CYS A 3 2.31 19.25 -14.05
C CYS A 3 1.30 18.42 -13.26
N SER A 4 0.60 17.52 -13.95
CA SER A 4 -0.25 16.56 -13.27
C SER A 4 0.66 15.64 -12.43
N GLY A 5 0.16 15.08 -11.32
CA GLY A 5 0.97 14.12 -10.56
C GLY A 5 1.37 12.88 -11.38
N LEU A 6 0.70 12.64 -12.51
CA LEU A 6 1.08 11.66 -13.53
C LEU A 6 2.38 12.07 -14.24
N ASP A 7 2.55 13.33 -14.64
CA ASP A 7 3.75 13.80 -15.33
C ASP A 7 4.98 13.68 -14.44
N ALA A 8 4.86 14.08 -13.17
CA ALA A 8 5.91 13.90 -12.18
C ALA A 8 6.24 12.42 -11.94
N ALA A 9 5.22 11.55 -11.89
CA ALA A 9 5.42 10.12 -11.69
C ALA A 9 6.07 9.44 -12.91
N VAL A 10 5.75 9.89 -14.13
CA VAL A 10 6.40 9.43 -15.38
C VAL A 10 7.86 9.88 -15.41
N GLU A 11 8.14 11.12 -15.03
CA GLU A 11 9.50 11.67 -14.96
C GLU A 11 10.35 10.95 -13.91
N ILE A 12 9.81 10.72 -12.70
CA ILE A 12 10.46 9.90 -11.67
C ILE A 12 10.72 8.49 -12.19
N SER A 13 9.75 7.87 -12.87
CA SER A 13 9.95 6.54 -13.45
C SER A 13 11.03 6.53 -14.54
N HIS A 14 11.19 7.61 -15.29
CA HIS A 14 12.22 7.73 -16.33
C HIS A 14 13.60 7.86 -15.70
N VAL A 15 13.76 8.77 -14.74
CA VAL A 15 15.01 8.97 -13.98
C VAL A 15 15.41 7.68 -13.25
N ALA A 16 14.46 7.01 -12.60
CA ALA A 16 14.71 5.75 -11.92
C ALA A 16 15.23 4.66 -12.88
N LYS A 17 14.68 4.55 -14.09
CA LYS A 17 15.17 3.57 -15.08
C LYS A 17 16.57 3.88 -15.58
N GLN A 18 16.94 5.16 -15.69
CA GLN A 18 18.30 5.57 -16.09
C GLN A 18 19.33 5.31 -14.99
N GLN A 19 18.97 5.54 -13.73
CA GLN A 19 19.89 5.35 -12.60
C GLN A 19 19.97 3.89 -12.12
N PHE A 20 18.90 3.11 -12.27
CA PHE A 20 18.82 1.74 -11.77
C PHE A 20 18.68 0.73 -12.92
N HIS A 21 19.80 0.31 -13.49
CA HIS A 21 19.81 -0.77 -14.48
C HIS A 21 19.44 -2.10 -13.79
N HIS A 22 18.20 -2.57 -14.00
CA HIS A 22 17.67 -3.80 -13.39
C HIS A 22 18.49 -5.06 -13.65
N LYS A 23 19.35 -5.07 -14.69
CA LYS A 23 20.29 -6.16 -15.00
C LYS A 23 21.43 -6.30 -13.97
N LEU A 24 21.65 -5.29 -13.12
CA LEU A 24 22.67 -5.31 -12.07
C LEU A 24 22.18 -6.02 -10.79
N TYR A 25 20.88 -6.32 -10.69
CA TYR A 25 20.29 -6.94 -9.51
C TYR A 25 19.90 -8.39 -9.78
N PRO A 26 20.24 -9.34 -8.88
CA PRO A 26 19.88 -10.75 -9.04
C PRO A 26 18.37 -11.00 -9.09
N VAL A 27 17.56 -10.15 -8.44
CA VAL A 27 16.10 -10.27 -8.43
C VAL A 27 15.48 -9.08 -9.14
N ILE A 28 14.84 -9.37 -10.28
CA ILE A 28 14.19 -8.37 -11.12
C ILE A 28 12.75 -8.14 -10.63
N PRO A 29 12.30 -6.89 -10.45
CA PRO A 29 10.92 -6.60 -10.10
C PRO A 29 9.94 -7.14 -11.14
N LYS A 30 8.91 -7.87 -10.68
CA LYS A 30 7.86 -8.44 -11.55
C LYS A 30 6.86 -7.40 -12.07
N TYR A 31 6.71 -6.29 -11.36
CA TYR A 31 5.71 -5.27 -11.63
C TYR A 31 6.36 -3.93 -11.96
N HIS A 32 5.59 -3.04 -12.59
CA HIS A 32 6.03 -1.66 -12.87
C HIS A 32 6.42 -0.94 -11.57
N PHE A 33 7.41 -0.04 -11.64
CA PHE A 33 7.95 0.69 -10.47
C PHE A 33 6.87 1.31 -9.58
N LEU A 34 5.88 1.97 -10.19
CA LEU A 34 4.77 2.62 -9.48
C LEU A 34 3.58 1.69 -9.17
N ALA A 35 3.70 0.38 -9.41
CA ALA A 35 2.64 -0.59 -9.09
C ALA A 35 2.70 -1.05 -7.62
N ARG A 36 3.75 -0.66 -6.89
CA ARG A 36 3.93 -0.82 -5.45
C ARG A 36 4.50 0.47 -4.86
N ASP A 37 4.41 0.60 -3.54
CA ASP A 37 5.14 1.62 -2.81
C ASP A 37 6.65 1.41 -3.03
N PRO A 38 7.38 2.44 -3.48
CA PRO A 38 8.81 2.32 -3.67
C PRO A 38 9.52 2.17 -2.33
N VAL A 39 10.53 1.31 -2.29
CA VAL A 39 11.43 1.23 -1.14
C VAL A 39 12.42 2.38 -1.25
N THR A 40 12.43 3.25 -0.25
CA THR A 40 13.37 4.37 -0.14
C THR A 40 14.49 3.99 0.82
N ASN A 41 15.70 3.81 0.31
CA ASN A 41 16.88 3.53 1.12
C ASN A 41 18.14 4.01 0.39
N ASP A 42 18.85 4.99 0.95
CA ASP A 42 20.03 5.59 0.31
C ASP A 42 21.28 4.67 0.35
N HIS A 43 21.30 3.68 1.24
CA HIS A 43 22.47 2.84 1.49
C HIS A 43 22.40 1.47 0.81
N ILE A 44 21.20 0.99 0.47
CA ILE A 44 21.01 -0.39 -0.02
C ILE A 44 21.87 -0.69 -1.26
N HIS A 45 22.07 0.28 -2.14
CA HIS A 45 22.86 0.12 -3.35
C HIS A 45 24.36 -0.11 -3.03
N SER A 46 24.92 0.66 -2.10
CA SER A 46 26.31 0.51 -1.65
C SER A 46 26.53 -0.84 -0.96
N LEU A 47 25.56 -1.27 -0.15
CA LEU A 47 25.62 -2.55 0.56
C LEU A 47 25.51 -3.76 -0.38
N LEU A 48 24.68 -3.65 -1.43
CA LEU A 48 24.60 -4.67 -2.48
C LEU A 48 25.90 -4.74 -3.28
N HIS A 49 26.48 -3.59 -3.63
CA HIS A 49 27.72 -3.54 -4.41
C HIS A 49 28.93 -4.08 -3.65
N SER A 50 29.03 -3.79 -2.35
CA SER A 50 30.11 -4.30 -1.48
C SER A 50 29.98 -5.78 -1.12
N GLY A 51 28.83 -6.42 -1.42
CA GLY A 51 28.55 -7.81 -1.08
C GLY A 51 28.17 -8.05 0.38
N VAL A 52 28.04 -6.98 1.19
CA VAL A 52 27.54 -7.06 2.58
C VAL A 52 26.09 -7.52 2.60
N VAL A 53 25.28 -7.05 1.64
CA VAL A 53 23.90 -7.52 1.43
C VAL A 53 23.88 -8.33 0.14
N ILE A 54 23.37 -9.56 0.23
CA ILE A 54 23.21 -10.44 -0.93
C ILE A 54 21.72 -10.66 -1.15
N GLN A 55 21.22 -10.20 -2.30
CA GLN A 55 19.83 -10.42 -2.68
C GLN A 55 19.61 -11.87 -3.13
N LYS A 56 18.53 -12.50 -2.65
CA LYS A 56 18.14 -13.87 -2.99
C LYS A 56 16.66 -13.92 -3.40
N PRO A 57 16.22 -14.92 -4.19
CA PRO A 57 14.80 -15.19 -4.44
C PRO A 57 14.03 -15.51 -3.15
N ASP A 58 12.72 -15.79 -3.27
CA ASP A 58 11.91 -16.24 -2.13
C ASP A 58 12.52 -17.49 -1.47
N ILE A 59 12.28 -17.62 -0.17
CA ILE A 59 12.57 -18.85 0.57
C ILE A 59 11.59 -19.95 0.11
N GLU A 60 12.12 -21.13 -0.21
CA GLU A 60 11.34 -22.33 -0.52
C GLU A 60 10.99 -23.08 0.77
N ARG A 61 11.97 -23.28 1.66
CA ARG A 61 11.77 -23.88 2.98
C ARG A 61 12.91 -23.55 3.95
N PHE A 62 12.61 -23.67 5.23
CA PHE A 62 13.60 -23.65 6.31
C PHE A 62 14.23 -25.04 6.50
N THR A 63 15.47 -25.07 6.98
CA THR A 63 16.16 -26.26 7.47
C THR A 63 16.50 -26.07 8.94
N GLU A 64 17.10 -27.08 9.57
CA GLU A 64 17.53 -27.00 10.97
C GLU A 64 18.59 -25.91 11.19
N ASP A 65 19.43 -25.63 10.19
CA ASP A 65 20.59 -24.74 10.27
C ASP A 65 20.57 -23.57 9.26
N GLY A 66 19.44 -23.34 8.57
CA GLY A 66 19.37 -22.31 7.53
C GLY A 66 18.11 -22.32 6.66
N VAL A 67 18.29 -21.88 5.41
CA VAL A 67 17.21 -21.73 4.42
C VAL A 67 17.62 -22.25 3.05
N ILE A 68 16.65 -22.79 2.31
CA ILE A 68 16.78 -23.08 0.88
C ILE A 68 15.93 -22.05 0.13
N PHE A 69 16.55 -21.35 -0.81
CA PHE A 69 15.87 -20.40 -1.70
C PHE A 69 15.32 -21.11 -2.93
N LYS A 70 14.25 -20.57 -3.52
CA LYS A 70 13.66 -21.14 -4.74
C LYS A 70 14.70 -21.30 -5.85
N GLY A 71 14.80 -22.52 -6.38
CA GLY A 71 15.73 -22.87 -7.45
C GLY A 71 17.17 -23.10 -7.00
N ALA A 72 17.45 -23.03 -5.70
CA ALA A 72 18.72 -23.45 -5.12
C ALA A 72 18.58 -24.87 -4.52
N SER A 73 19.63 -25.67 -4.65
CA SER A 73 19.73 -26.98 -4.00
C SER A 73 20.47 -26.93 -2.66
N GLU A 74 21.31 -25.91 -2.48
CA GLU A 74 22.18 -25.78 -1.31
C GLU A 74 21.52 -25.00 -0.19
N VAL A 75 21.78 -25.46 1.04
CA VAL A 75 21.37 -24.77 2.27
C VAL A 75 22.25 -23.54 2.47
N THR A 76 21.63 -22.38 2.55
CA THR A 76 22.29 -21.17 3.03
C THR A 76 22.16 -21.12 4.55
N LYS A 77 23.27 -21.28 5.27
CA LYS A 77 23.28 -21.22 6.74
C LYS A 77 22.87 -19.84 7.22
N ALA A 78 22.08 -19.79 8.29
CA ALA A 78 21.65 -18.55 8.91
C ALA A 78 21.49 -18.72 10.42
N ASP A 79 22.08 -17.82 11.20
CA ASP A 79 21.95 -17.82 12.66
C ASP A 79 20.61 -17.20 13.12
N ALA A 80 20.04 -16.32 12.30
CA ALA A 80 18.80 -15.61 12.60
C ALA A 80 17.99 -15.33 11.33
N VAL A 81 16.67 -15.30 11.49
CA VAL A 81 15.71 -14.96 10.43
C VAL A 81 14.82 -13.82 10.92
N ILE A 82 14.78 -12.72 10.16
CA ILE A 82 13.94 -11.56 10.47
C ILE A 82 12.81 -11.47 9.45
N MET A 83 11.58 -11.67 9.89
CA MET A 83 10.39 -11.65 9.05
C MET A 83 9.88 -10.22 8.86
N ALA A 84 10.45 -9.50 7.89
CA ALA A 84 9.99 -8.16 7.49
C ALA A 84 8.78 -8.20 6.52
N THR A 85 7.79 -9.07 6.78
CA THR A 85 6.64 -9.34 5.89
C THR A 85 5.50 -8.31 5.97
N GLY A 86 5.66 -7.28 6.80
CA GLY A 86 4.67 -6.22 7.00
C GLY A 86 3.70 -6.51 8.13
N TYR A 87 2.56 -5.81 8.12
CA TYR A 87 1.52 -5.87 9.14
C TYR A 87 0.16 -6.06 8.48
N THR A 88 -0.73 -6.75 9.18
CA THR A 88 -2.17 -6.79 8.88
C THR A 88 -2.91 -5.77 9.75
N TRP A 89 -4.21 -5.59 9.51
CA TRP A 89 -5.04 -4.67 10.28
C TRP A 89 -6.14 -5.43 11.03
N GLY A 90 -6.44 -4.98 12.25
CA GLY A 90 -7.54 -5.52 13.05
C GLY A 90 -8.15 -4.42 13.92
N PHE A 91 -9.48 -4.42 14.02
CA PHE A 91 -10.26 -3.46 14.80
C PHE A 91 -11.01 -4.19 15.94
N LEU A 92 -10.26 -4.72 16.92
CA LEU A 92 -10.77 -5.60 17.97
C LEU A 92 -11.83 -4.97 18.91
N PHE A 93 -11.99 -3.65 18.85
CA PHE A 93 -12.97 -2.89 19.64
C PHE A 93 -14.22 -2.51 18.83
N LEU A 94 -14.29 -2.88 17.55
CA LEU A 94 -15.44 -2.65 16.68
C LEU A 94 -16.12 -3.99 16.37
N GLU A 95 -17.43 -3.95 16.15
CA GLU A 95 -18.16 -5.09 15.61
C GLU A 95 -17.66 -5.44 14.19
N ASP A 96 -17.71 -6.72 13.88
CA ASP A 96 -17.43 -7.22 12.53
C ASP A 96 -18.32 -6.50 11.50
N ASN A 97 -17.83 -6.33 10.27
CA ASN A 97 -18.53 -5.62 9.17
C ASN A 97 -18.61 -4.09 9.28
N ILE A 98 -18.14 -3.46 10.37
CA ILE A 98 -18.05 -1.99 10.43
C ILE A 98 -16.96 -1.48 9.47
N VAL A 99 -15.76 -2.05 9.53
CA VAL A 99 -14.60 -1.60 8.72
C VAL A 99 -14.21 -2.62 7.64
N VAL A 100 -14.21 -3.90 7.99
CA VAL A 100 -13.84 -5.03 7.12
C VAL A 100 -15.09 -5.86 6.85
N HIS A 101 -15.34 -6.22 5.60
CA HIS A 101 -16.39 -7.16 5.19
C HIS A 101 -15.77 -8.46 4.68
N GLU A 102 -16.60 -9.52 4.55
CA GLU A 102 -16.28 -10.80 3.91
C GLU A 102 -15.35 -10.62 2.69
N GLU A 103 -14.34 -11.48 2.60
CA GLU A 103 -13.22 -11.46 1.62
C GLU A 103 -12.16 -10.35 1.81
N ASP A 104 -11.94 -9.88 3.05
CA ASP A 104 -10.90 -8.87 3.40
C ASP A 104 -11.07 -7.52 2.67
N MET A 105 -12.29 -7.22 2.23
CA MET A 105 -12.61 -5.99 1.51
C MET A 105 -12.94 -4.83 2.47
N PHE A 106 -12.22 -3.72 2.33
CA PHE A 106 -12.47 -2.50 3.12
C PHE A 106 -13.60 -1.66 2.53
N ASN A 107 -14.76 -1.67 3.19
CA ASN A 107 -15.97 -0.96 2.79
C ASN A 107 -16.05 0.48 3.31
N LEU A 108 -14.95 1.21 3.16
CA LEU A 108 -14.80 2.57 3.66
C LEU A 108 -14.86 3.59 2.52
N TYR A 109 -15.92 4.40 2.52
CA TYR A 109 -16.03 5.59 1.69
C TYR A 109 -14.87 6.54 1.98
N LYS A 110 -14.09 6.86 0.94
CA LYS A 110 -12.85 7.65 1.02
C LYS A 110 -11.86 7.16 2.10
N CYS A 111 -11.85 5.85 2.41
CA CYS A 111 -11.04 5.28 3.48
C CYS A 111 -11.38 5.80 4.90
N MET A 112 -12.61 6.27 5.12
CA MET A 112 -13.00 6.89 6.39
C MET A 112 -14.32 6.42 6.94
N PHE A 113 -15.39 6.52 6.15
CA PHE A 113 -16.75 6.24 6.64
C PHE A 113 -17.23 4.88 6.15
N SER A 114 -17.74 4.07 7.07
CA SER A 114 -18.39 2.81 6.70
C SER A 114 -19.64 3.07 5.87
N ILE A 115 -19.80 2.34 4.76
CA ILE A 115 -21.01 2.43 3.92
C ILE A 115 -22.22 1.73 4.55
N HIS A 116 -22.00 0.90 5.56
CA HIS A 116 -23.01 0.07 6.22
C HIS A 116 -23.67 0.76 7.41
N LEU A 117 -23.05 1.82 7.93
CA LEU A 117 -23.64 2.61 9.00
C LEU A 117 -24.76 3.50 8.46
N LYS A 118 -25.94 3.42 9.09
CA LYS A 118 -27.08 4.29 8.79
C LYS A 118 -26.80 5.75 9.13
N HIS A 119 -26.02 5.99 10.18
CA HIS A 119 -25.67 7.32 10.67
C HIS A 119 -24.16 7.53 10.55
N ALA A 120 -23.76 8.72 10.09
CA ALA A 120 -22.37 9.11 9.93
C ALA A 120 -21.78 9.55 11.29
N THR A 121 -21.68 8.61 12.22
CA THR A 121 -21.25 8.85 13.62
C THR A 121 -19.91 8.21 13.97
N LEU A 122 -19.34 7.42 13.06
CA LEU A 122 -18.02 6.81 13.18
C LEU A 122 -17.21 7.09 11.92
N ALA A 123 -15.93 7.43 12.11
CA ALA A 123 -14.98 7.60 11.02
C ALA A 123 -13.62 7.04 11.43
N VAL A 124 -12.95 6.38 10.49
CA VAL A 124 -11.55 5.95 10.62
C VAL A 124 -10.66 7.05 10.04
N ILE A 125 -9.66 7.49 10.79
CA ILE A 125 -8.70 8.51 10.36
C ILE A 125 -7.37 7.85 10.02
N ALA A 126 -6.68 8.37 9.01
CA ALA A 126 -5.37 7.93 8.54
C ALA A 126 -5.30 6.47 8.06
N PHE A 127 -6.45 5.84 7.79
CA PHE A 127 -6.53 4.48 7.27
C PHE A 127 -6.44 4.44 5.74
N ILE A 128 -5.37 5.04 5.21
CA ILE A 128 -5.16 5.30 3.79
C ILE A 128 -3.66 5.20 3.49
N LEU A 129 -3.30 4.63 2.34
CA LEU A 129 -1.92 4.57 1.85
C LEU A 129 -1.76 5.49 0.64
N PRO A 130 -1.33 6.74 0.85
CA PRO A 130 -1.10 7.68 -0.23
C PRO A 130 0.32 7.55 -0.81
N PHE A 131 0.48 8.02 -2.04
CA PHE A 131 1.78 8.45 -2.54
C PHE A 131 2.05 9.87 -2.04
N GLY A 132 2.52 9.99 -0.80
CA GLY A 132 2.82 11.28 -0.18
C GLY A 132 2.71 11.28 1.35
N PRO A 133 2.83 12.46 1.97
CA PRO A 133 2.81 12.58 3.43
C PRO A 133 1.42 12.32 4.02
N LEU A 134 1.33 11.27 4.84
CA LEU A 134 0.10 10.84 5.51
C LEU A 134 -0.48 11.91 6.45
N PHE A 135 0.38 12.67 7.15
CA PHE A 135 -0.06 13.64 8.15
C PHE A 135 -0.92 14.78 7.56
N MET A 136 -0.62 15.22 6.34
CA MET A 136 -1.44 16.24 5.66
C MET A 136 -2.82 15.70 5.31
N ILE A 137 -2.90 14.44 4.91
CA ILE A 137 -4.17 13.79 4.61
C ILE A 137 -4.97 13.60 5.89
N ALA A 138 -4.34 13.13 6.96
CA ALA A 138 -4.98 12.95 8.25
C ALA A 138 -5.60 14.26 8.78
N GLU A 139 -4.90 15.40 8.62
CA GLU A 139 -5.45 16.73 8.97
C GLU A 139 -6.73 17.05 8.18
N LEU A 140 -6.70 16.86 6.86
CA LEU A 140 -7.86 17.09 6.00
C LEU A 140 -9.02 16.15 6.33
N GLN A 141 -8.72 14.88 6.62
CA GLN A 141 -9.70 13.89 7.06
C GLN A 141 -10.36 14.33 8.37
N CYS A 142 -9.58 14.77 9.37
CA CYS A 142 -10.11 15.28 10.64
C CYS A 142 -11.04 16.48 10.43
N ARG A 143 -10.65 17.45 9.59
CA ARG A 143 -11.49 18.63 9.29
C ARG A 143 -12.80 18.27 8.62
N TRP A 144 -12.77 17.31 7.70
CA TRP A 144 -13.98 16.86 7.04
C TRP A 144 -14.89 16.10 8.00
N VAL A 145 -14.34 15.21 8.83
CA VAL A 145 -15.10 14.46 9.86
C VAL A 145 -15.77 15.39 10.84
N ALA A 146 -15.06 16.40 11.35
CA ALA A 146 -15.64 17.38 12.27
C ALA A 146 -16.84 18.12 11.64
N GLN A 147 -16.78 18.45 10.34
CA GLN A 147 -17.89 19.06 9.63
C GLN A 147 -19.07 18.10 9.41
N VAL A 148 -18.79 16.82 9.15
CA VAL A 148 -19.84 15.79 9.03
C VAL A 148 -20.52 15.56 10.37
N PHE A 149 -19.76 15.38 11.45
CA PHE A 149 -20.31 15.13 12.78
C PHE A 149 -21.06 16.33 13.36
N SER A 150 -20.66 17.57 13.02
CA SER A 150 -21.41 18.78 13.38
C SER A 150 -22.61 19.05 12.48
N GLY A 151 -22.87 18.23 11.47
CA GLY A 151 -23.99 18.38 10.53
C GLY A 151 -23.81 19.48 9.48
N LYS A 152 -22.66 20.18 9.47
CA LYS A 152 -22.31 21.21 8.48
C LYS A 152 -22.06 20.62 7.08
N CYS A 153 -21.59 19.38 7.02
CA CYS A 153 -21.46 18.61 5.79
C CYS A 153 -22.29 17.33 5.88
N LYS A 154 -22.82 16.87 4.75
CA LYS A 154 -23.56 15.60 4.67
C LYS A 154 -22.82 14.63 3.76
N LEU A 155 -22.78 13.37 4.18
CA LEU A 155 -22.34 12.30 3.30
C LEU A 155 -23.34 12.10 2.14
N PRO A 156 -22.88 11.62 0.98
CA PRO A 156 -23.79 11.23 -0.09
C PRO A 156 -24.59 9.98 0.30
N SER A 157 -25.54 9.58 -0.55
CA SER A 157 -26.32 8.36 -0.32
C SER A 157 -25.42 7.12 -0.26
N GLN A 158 -25.84 6.11 0.52
CA GLN A 158 -25.11 4.84 0.65
C GLN A 158 -24.80 4.20 -0.72
N LEU A 159 -25.76 4.22 -1.65
CA LEU A 159 -25.56 3.72 -3.02
C LEU A 159 -24.43 4.46 -3.75
N LYS A 160 -24.32 5.78 -3.59
CA LYS A 160 -23.25 6.57 -4.21
C LYS A 160 -21.91 6.27 -3.56
N MET A 161 -21.87 6.14 -2.24
CA MET A 161 -20.64 5.75 -1.52
C MET A 161 -20.14 4.37 -1.96
N ALA A 162 -21.04 3.37 -2.03
CA ALA A 162 -20.72 2.02 -2.47
C ALA A 162 -20.15 2.00 -3.90
N LYS A 163 -20.76 2.74 -4.83
CA LYS A 163 -20.26 2.88 -6.21
C LYS A 163 -18.85 3.49 -6.27
N GLU A 164 -18.55 4.48 -5.42
CA GLU A 164 -17.21 5.08 -5.36
C GLU A 164 -16.17 4.10 -4.77
N VAL A 165 -16.53 3.34 -3.74
CA VAL A 165 -15.67 2.28 -3.17
C VAL A 165 -15.34 1.23 -4.22
N GLU A 166 -16.35 0.71 -4.92
CA GLU A 166 -16.18 -0.28 -5.98
C GLU A 166 -15.36 0.26 -7.16
N LYS A 167 -15.61 1.52 -7.56
CA LYS A 167 -14.80 2.20 -8.60
C LYS A 167 -13.33 2.29 -8.19
N ARG A 168 -13.04 2.68 -6.95
CA ARG A 168 -11.67 2.72 -6.42
C ARG A 168 -11.03 1.35 -6.46
N TYR A 169 -11.75 0.31 -6.01
CA TYR A 169 -11.23 -1.05 -6.04
C TYR A 169 -10.83 -1.48 -7.45
N ARG A 170 -11.75 -1.35 -8.44
CA ARG A 170 -11.45 -1.69 -9.84
C ARG A 170 -10.24 -0.94 -10.38
N TYR A 171 -10.14 0.36 -10.08
CA TYR A 171 -8.98 1.16 -10.47
C TYR A 171 -7.70 0.61 -9.84
N ASN A 172 -7.69 0.39 -8.53
CA ASN A 172 -6.52 -0.08 -7.80
C ASN A 172 -6.08 -1.47 -8.27
N SER A 173 -7.00 -2.40 -8.50
CA SER A 173 -6.73 -3.74 -9.04
C SER A 173 -6.13 -3.75 -10.44
N SER A 174 -6.47 -2.75 -11.27
CA SER A 174 -5.85 -2.60 -12.59
C SER A 174 -4.45 -1.95 -12.53
N ARG A 175 -4.17 -1.18 -11.46
CA ARG A 175 -3.01 -0.27 -11.40
C ARG A 175 -1.88 -0.77 -10.50
N TYR A 176 -2.21 -1.44 -9.41
CA TYR A 176 -1.27 -1.89 -8.39
C TYR A 176 -1.14 -3.41 -8.42
N SER A 177 -0.01 -3.92 -7.95
CA SER A 177 0.15 -5.37 -7.82
C SER A 177 -0.78 -5.92 -6.73
N PRO A 178 -1.21 -7.19 -6.83
CA PRO A 178 -2.02 -7.83 -5.80
C PRO A 178 -1.36 -7.75 -4.42
N SER A 179 -2.07 -7.15 -3.46
CA SER A 179 -1.73 -7.07 -2.03
C SER A 179 -2.92 -6.53 -1.25
N GLU A 180 -3.00 -6.82 0.05
CA GLU A 180 -4.03 -6.26 0.95
C GLU A 180 -3.98 -4.72 1.00
N LYS A 181 -2.79 -4.13 0.84
CA LYS A 181 -2.55 -2.66 0.77
C LYS A 181 -3.30 -1.97 -0.35
N MET A 182 -3.51 -2.68 -1.46
CA MET A 182 -4.18 -2.16 -2.64
C MET A 182 -5.57 -1.59 -2.35
N TRP A 183 -6.30 -2.13 -1.36
CA TRP A 183 -7.64 -1.67 -1.02
C TRP A 183 -7.68 -0.23 -0.48
N ILE A 184 -6.63 0.16 0.23
CA ILE A 184 -6.51 1.46 0.88
C ILE A 184 -5.51 2.38 0.19
N THR A 185 -4.86 1.91 -0.88
CA THR A 185 -4.02 2.75 -1.72
C THR A 185 -4.85 3.83 -2.38
N TYR A 186 -4.40 5.08 -2.31
CA TYR A 186 -5.13 6.21 -2.86
C TYR A 186 -4.21 7.14 -3.63
N ASN A 187 -4.53 7.37 -4.90
CA ASN A 187 -3.83 8.34 -5.72
C ASN A 187 -4.59 9.67 -5.68
N ILE A 188 -4.01 10.66 -4.99
CA ILE A 188 -4.62 11.98 -4.78
C ILE A 188 -4.57 12.82 -6.07
N ALA A 189 -3.66 12.51 -6.99
CA ALA A 189 -3.42 13.32 -8.18
C ALA A 189 -4.37 13.04 -9.37
N MET A 190 -5.38 12.17 -9.21
CA MET A 190 -6.27 11.74 -10.31
C MET A 190 -7.74 12.14 -10.13
N ASN A 191 -8.05 13.05 -9.20
CA ASN A 191 -9.39 13.62 -9.04
C ASN A 191 -9.40 15.10 -9.40
#